data_AF-A0A7C5WNU9-F1
#
_entry.id   AF-A0A7C5WNU9-F1
#
_cell.length_a   1.000
_cell.length_b   1.000
_cell.length_c   1.000
_cell.angle_alpha   90.00
_cell.angle_beta   90.00
_cell.angle_gamma   90.00
#
_symmetry.space_group_name_H-M   'P 1'
#
loop_
_entity.id
_entity.type
_entity.pdbx_description
1 polymer ?
#
loop_
_entity_poly.entity_id
_entity_poly.type
_entity_poly.pdbx_seq_one_letter_code
_entity_poly.pdbx_strand_id
1 'polypeptide(L)'
;MRKVLVVLFVFSIIASQVVVGESGVSADHTDSLILRDICDLLAELYTDLTGEYGCVRESLEAEINVCYTSTNLLAEYVLRELCGNTVLADKVRSFLNVYSTDFYNYYQILMNKSFTLPLTVVEHEDVTTVRGIRIVHVKRTSEVFHDYDQYADLLVYSALYYLAQGNVNNAVIDLVKLNLLFDGYGFRDKAFSGVYETYKLALAVIAFKAINHTNLVEKYTSILRSIKPLATLYIYNETTGELSGIGDLNVETACLIAIALYSDIPYRIKPETRLDQINTLTVLVIILLVITLALVIVILALMLRLMKNLTHTLITRSKT
;
A
#
# COMPACT_ATOMS: atom_id res chain seq x y z
N MET A 1 -12.67 28.35 12.74
CA MET A 1 -12.13 28.74 11.41
C MET A 1 -11.11 27.75 10.83
N ARG A 2 -10.20 27.13 11.60
CA ARG A 2 -9.24 26.12 11.08
C ARG A 2 -9.84 24.87 10.43
N LYS A 3 -11.03 24.41 10.85
CA LYS A 3 -11.69 23.21 10.28
C LYS A 3 -12.38 23.45 8.94
N VAL A 4 -12.73 24.69 8.60
CA VAL A 4 -13.43 25.04 7.34
C VAL A 4 -12.43 25.21 6.19
N LEU A 5 -11.18 25.60 6.49
CA LEU A 5 -10.13 25.78 5.50
C LEU A 5 -9.62 24.45 4.91
N VAL A 6 -9.59 23.38 5.71
CA VAL A 6 -9.18 22.03 5.25
C VAL A 6 -10.22 21.44 4.30
N VAL A 7 -11.52 21.68 4.56
CA VAL A 7 -12.61 21.19 3.70
C VAL A 7 -12.60 21.89 2.33
N LEU A 8 -12.29 23.20 2.28
CA LEU A 8 -12.21 23.94 1.02
C LEU A 8 -10.98 23.57 0.16
N PHE A 9 -9.87 23.16 0.79
CA PHE A 9 -8.69 22.68 0.06
C PHE A 9 -8.90 21.28 -0.55
N VAL A 10 -9.62 20.40 0.14
CA VAL A 10 -10.00 19.07 -0.38
C VAL A 10 -10.89 19.18 -1.62
N PHE A 11 -11.75 20.19 -1.72
CA PHE A 11 -12.59 20.41 -2.90
C PHE A 11 -11.86 21.08 -4.08
N SER A 12 -10.86 21.93 -3.82
CA SER A 12 -10.12 22.62 -4.90
C SER A 12 -9.19 21.70 -5.69
N ILE A 13 -8.77 20.57 -5.11
CA ILE A 13 -7.92 19.58 -5.81
C ILE A 13 -8.73 18.71 -6.78
N ILE A 14 -10.06 18.63 -6.61
CA ILE A 14 -10.94 17.78 -7.43
C ILE A 14 -11.39 18.48 -8.73
N ALA A 15 -11.26 19.81 -8.83
CA ALA A 15 -11.91 20.60 -9.90
C ALA A 15 -11.06 20.88 -11.16
N SER A 16 -9.82 20.40 -11.25
CA SER A 16 -9.00 20.61 -12.46
C SER A 16 -9.04 19.37 -13.36
N GLN A 17 -10.09 19.29 -14.19
CA GLN A 17 -10.22 18.32 -15.26
C GLN A 17 -9.80 18.92 -16.61
N VAL A 18 -8.87 18.20 -17.24
CA VAL A 18 -8.93 17.71 -18.63
C VAL A 18 -8.83 18.76 -19.75
N VAL A 19 -7.60 18.88 -20.27
CA VAL A 19 -7.36 18.87 -21.73
C VAL A 19 -6.36 17.75 -22.00
N VAL A 20 -6.85 16.57 -22.32
CA VAL A 20 -6.02 15.44 -22.76
C VAL A 20 -5.86 15.57 -24.27
N GLY A 21 -4.65 15.93 -24.71
CA GLY A 21 -4.21 15.69 -26.07
C GLY A 21 -3.79 14.23 -26.21
N GLU A 22 -4.46 13.49 -27.09
CA GLU A 22 -4.05 12.15 -27.47
C GLU A 22 -2.74 12.22 -28.27
N SER A 23 -1.66 11.70 -27.68
CA SER A 23 -0.52 11.18 -28.44
C SER A 23 -0.36 9.71 -28.07
N GLY A 24 -1.10 8.86 -28.78
CA GLY A 24 -0.93 7.42 -28.74
C GLY A 24 0.39 6.99 -29.38
N VAL A 25 0.90 5.85 -28.91
CA VAL A 25 2.08 5.10 -29.39
C VAL A 25 3.42 5.49 -28.74
N SER A 26 3.72 4.92 -27.55
CA SER A 26 5.08 4.55 -27.06
C SER A 26 5.11 3.96 -25.63
N ALA A 27 4.05 4.11 -24.82
CA ALA A 27 4.10 3.77 -23.38
C ALA A 27 4.17 2.26 -23.10
N ASP A 28 3.38 1.45 -23.81
CA ASP A 28 3.21 0.01 -23.55
C ASP A 28 4.52 -0.81 -23.68
N HIS A 29 5.36 -0.46 -24.67
CA HIS A 29 6.62 -1.17 -24.88
C HIS A 29 7.66 -0.87 -23.79
N THR A 30 7.81 0.40 -23.41
CA THR A 30 8.73 0.83 -22.34
C THR A 30 8.38 0.18 -21.00
N ASP A 31 7.08 -0.02 -20.77
CA ASP A 31 6.56 -0.59 -19.53
C ASP A 31 6.87 -2.07 -19.41
N SER A 32 6.74 -2.84 -20.50
CA SER A 32 7.15 -4.23 -20.49
C SER A 32 8.65 -4.42 -20.24
N LEU A 33 9.49 -3.45 -20.64
CA LEU A 33 10.94 -3.52 -20.50
C LEU A 33 11.38 -3.33 -19.04
N ILE A 34 10.86 -2.32 -18.33
CA ILE A 34 11.22 -2.07 -16.92
C ILE A 34 10.87 -3.27 -16.04
N LEU A 35 9.68 -3.86 -16.21
CA LEU A 35 9.30 -5.03 -15.42
C LEU A 35 10.22 -6.22 -15.70
N ARG A 36 10.54 -6.47 -16.97
CA ARG A 36 11.46 -7.54 -17.34
C ARG A 36 12.84 -7.34 -16.73
N ASP A 37 13.40 -6.14 -16.80
CA ASP A 37 14.71 -5.82 -16.23
C ASP A 37 14.73 -6.02 -14.71
N ILE A 38 13.63 -5.67 -14.02
CA ILE A 38 13.48 -5.95 -12.58
C ILE A 38 13.41 -7.47 -12.33
N CYS A 39 12.63 -8.21 -13.11
CA CYS A 39 12.52 -9.66 -12.96
C CYS A 39 13.87 -10.38 -13.19
N ASP A 40 14.64 -9.94 -14.18
CA ASP A 40 15.97 -10.46 -14.49
C ASP A 40 16.95 -10.14 -13.35
N LEU A 41 16.92 -8.91 -12.81
CA LEU A 41 17.72 -8.52 -11.63
C LEU A 41 17.41 -9.40 -10.40
N LEU A 42 16.14 -9.63 -10.09
CA LEU A 42 15.75 -10.48 -8.96
C LEU A 42 16.23 -11.93 -9.14
N ALA A 43 16.17 -12.45 -10.38
CA ALA A 43 16.66 -13.78 -10.69
C ALA A 43 18.19 -13.86 -10.59
N GLU A 44 18.91 -12.82 -11.01
CA GLU A 44 20.38 -12.73 -10.91
C GLU A 44 20.85 -12.62 -9.45
N LEU A 45 20.12 -11.88 -8.61
CA LEU A 45 20.45 -11.69 -7.20
C LEU A 45 20.05 -12.89 -6.33
N TYR A 46 19.23 -13.82 -6.83
CA TYR A 46 18.88 -15.04 -6.12
C TYR A 46 20.12 -15.89 -5.80
N THR A 47 20.21 -16.36 -4.57
CA THR A 47 21.25 -17.29 -4.11
C THR A 47 20.65 -18.48 -3.38
N ASP A 48 21.09 -19.68 -3.76
CA ASP A 48 20.62 -20.94 -3.17
C ASP A 48 21.41 -21.27 -1.90
N LEU A 49 20.72 -21.26 -0.76
CA LEU A 49 21.35 -21.44 0.55
C LEU A 49 21.46 -22.92 0.94
N THR A 50 20.45 -23.74 0.62
CA THR A 50 20.39 -25.14 1.06
C THR A 50 19.82 -26.11 0.02
N GLY A 51 19.47 -25.67 -1.18
CA GLY A 51 18.72 -26.45 -2.18
C GLY A 51 17.20 -26.39 -1.95
N GLU A 52 16.76 -26.35 -0.69
CA GLU A 52 15.36 -26.23 -0.29
C GLU A 52 14.88 -24.78 -0.26
N TYR A 53 15.75 -23.86 0.15
CA TYR A 53 15.44 -22.44 0.19
C TYR A 53 16.64 -21.58 -0.23
N GLY A 54 16.33 -20.35 -0.59
CA GLY A 54 17.30 -19.33 -0.97
C GLY A 54 16.69 -17.95 -0.82
N CYS A 55 17.51 -16.91 -0.95
CA CYS A 55 17.08 -15.52 -0.82
C CYS A 55 17.59 -14.71 -2.01
N VAL A 56 16.93 -13.59 -2.26
CA VAL A 56 17.44 -12.54 -3.16
C VAL A 56 18.35 -11.63 -2.34
N ARG A 57 19.61 -11.49 -2.78
CA ARG A 57 20.61 -10.62 -2.15
C ARG A 57 20.25 -9.16 -2.41
N GLU A 58 20.59 -8.25 -1.48
CA GLU A 58 20.10 -6.88 -1.51
C GLU A 58 20.53 -6.09 -2.76
N SER A 59 21.77 -6.26 -3.22
CA SER A 59 22.26 -5.54 -4.39
C SER A 59 23.46 -6.22 -5.06
N LEU A 60 23.80 -5.78 -6.28
CA LEU A 60 24.88 -6.36 -7.09
C LEU A 60 26.28 -5.90 -6.64
N GLU A 61 26.39 -4.71 -6.06
CA GLU A 61 27.68 -4.11 -5.70
C GLU A 61 27.76 -3.65 -4.24
N ALA A 62 26.76 -2.90 -3.76
CA ALA A 62 26.82 -2.30 -2.42
C ALA A 62 26.70 -3.34 -1.28
N GLU A 63 25.77 -4.30 -1.40
CA GLU A 63 25.45 -5.26 -0.34
C GLU A 63 25.39 -6.71 -0.88
N ILE A 64 26.45 -7.11 -1.58
CA ILE A 64 26.54 -8.38 -2.33
C ILE A 64 26.32 -9.67 -1.53
N ASN A 65 26.47 -9.63 -0.21
CA ASN A 65 26.43 -10.80 0.67
C ASN A 65 25.38 -10.65 1.79
N VAL A 66 24.32 -9.87 1.55
CA VAL A 66 23.27 -9.62 2.54
C VAL A 66 21.91 -9.98 1.96
N CYS A 67 21.11 -10.71 2.75
CA CYS A 67 19.70 -10.95 2.50
C CYS A 67 18.88 -10.38 3.66
N TYR A 68 18.11 -9.34 3.38
CA TYR A 68 17.12 -8.82 4.31
C TYR A 68 15.81 -9.60 4.19
N THR A 69 15.26 -10.06 5.31
CA THR A 69 13.94 -10.72 5.29
C THR A 69 12.84 -9.76 4.87
N SER A 70 12.97 -8.48 5.22
CA SER A 70 12.05 -7.41 4.80
C SER A 70 12.02 -7.26 3.27
N THR A 71 13.18 -7.11 2.64
CA THR A 71 13.27 -6.98 1.18
C THR A 71 12.83 -8.26 0.46
N ASN A 72 13.16 -9.43 1.02
CA ASN A 72 12.74 -10.72 0.46
C ASN A 72 11.22 -10.94 0.55
N LEU A 73 10.51 -10.31 1.50
CA LEU A 73 9.05 -10.31 1.53
C LEU A 73 8.46 -9.63 0.29
N LEU A 74 9.05 -8.50 -0.14
CA LEU A 74 8.65 -7.83 -1.39
C LEU A 74 9.06 -8.65 -2.62
N ALA A 75 10.28 -9.19 -2.62
CA ALA A 75 10.79 -9.98 -3.74
C ALA A 75 9.97 -11.24 -4.00
N GLU A 76 9.51 -11.93 -2.93
CA GLU A 76 8.61 -13.08 -3.04
C GLU A 76 7.34 -12.74 -3.81
N TYR A 77 6.69 -11.63 -3.44
CA TYR A 77 5.50 -11.14 -4.11
C TYR A 77 5.78 -10.80 -5.58
N VAL A 78 6.82 -10.01 -5.85
CA VAL A 78 7.14 -9.56 -7.22
C VAL A 78 7.49 -10.75 -8.12
N LEU A 79 8.35 -11.66 -7.65
CA LEU A 79 8.71 -12.87 -8.39
C LEU A 79 7.47 -13.69 -8.76
N ARG A 80 6.52 -13.85 -7.82
CA ARG A 80 5.33 -14.66 -8.03
C ARG A 80 4.29 -13.97 -8.91
N GLU A 81 3.84 -12.81 -8.47
CA GLU A 81 2.61 -12.18 -8.96
C GLU A 81 2.88 -11.32 -10.19
N LEU A 82 4.10 -10.77 -10.34
CA LEU A 82 4.44 -9.88 -11.45
C LEU A 82 5.36 -10.56 -12.46
N CYS A 83 6.34 -11.34 -12.01
CA CYS A 83 7.28 -12.03 -12.90
C CYS A 83 6.81 -13.43 -13.33
N GLY A 84 5.82 -14.02 -12.65
CA GLY A 84 5.38 -15.39 -12.91
C GLY A 84 6.41 -16.48 -12.58
N ASN A 85 7.49 -16.15 -11.87
CA ASN A 85 8.56 -17.06 -11.48
C ASN A 85 8.24 -17.74 -10.14
N THR A 86 7.25 -18.63 -10.16
CA THR A 86 6.77 -19.34 -8.97
C THR A 86 7.83 -20.21 -8.31
N VAL A 87 8.77 -20.76 -9.08
CA VAL A 87 9.85 -21.62 -8.57
C VAL A 87 10.79 -20.86 -7.65
N LEU A 88 11.30 -19.69 -8.08
CA LEU A 88 12.13 -18.86 -7.21
C LEU A 88 11.31 -18.31 -6.04
N ALA A 89 10.09 -17.87 -6.30
CA ALA A 89 9.22 -17.36 -5.24
C ALA A 89 8.94 -18.40 -4.14
N ASP A 90 8.75 -19.68 -4.48
CA ASP A 90 8.55 -20.76 -3.50
C ASP A 90 9.80 -21.00 -2.63
N LYS A 91 11.00 -20.84 -3.21
CA LYS A 91 12.26 -20.92 -2.45
C LYS A 91 12.47 -19.71 -1.54
N VAL A 92 12.16 -18.50 -2.02
CA VAL A 92 12.20 -17.27 -1.19
C VAL A 92 11.16 -17.34 -0.07
N ARG A 93 9.97 -17.85 -0.35
CA ARG A 93 8.94 -18.10 0.67
C ARG A 93 9.41 -19.10 1.72
N SER A 94 10.07 -20.17 1.30
CA SER A 94 10.66 -21.15 2.23
C SER A 94 11.74 -20.50 3.10
N PHE A 95 12.56 -19.60 2.54
CA PHE A 95 13.51 -18.80 3.31
C PHE A 95 12.79 -17.91 4.34
N LEU A 96 11.73 -17.20 3.97
CA LEU A 96 10.93 -16.36 4.89
C LEU A 96 10.25 -17.18 6.00
N ASN A 97 9.92 -18.45 5.73
CA ASN A 97 9.38 -19.36 6.74
C ASN A 97 10.46 -19.82 7.74
N VAL A 98 11.68 -20.06 7.28
CA VAL A 98 12.81 -20.44 8.16
C VAL A 98 13.28 -19.25 9.00
N TYR A 99 13.36 -18.07 8.40
CA TYR A 99 13.80 -16.82 9.04
C TYR A 99 12.61 -15.89 9.27
N SER A 100 11.55 -16.44 9.90
CA SER A 100 10.36 -15.66 10.18
C SER A 100 10.64 -14.59 11.23
N THR A 101 10.16 -13.37 10.98
CA THR A 101 10.16 -12.25 11.93
C THR A 101 8.74 -11.72 12.12
N ASP A 102 8.50 -11.02 13.23
CA ASP A 102 7.24 -10.33 13.51
C ASP A 102 7.12 -8.99 12.76
N PHE A 103 8.25 -8.45 12.30
CA PHE A 103 8.33 -7.17 11.59
C PHE A 103 9.26 -7.23 10.38
N TYR A 104 8.76 -6.76 9.23
CA TYR A 104 9.43 -6.76 7.93
C TYR A 104 9.59 -5.33 7.38
N ASN A 105 9.74 -4.32 8.25
CA ASN A 105 9.65 -2.89 7.93
C ASN A 105 8.21 -2.40 7.68
N TYR A 106 8.00 -1.08 7.60
CA TYR A 106 6.67 -0.48 7.50
C TYR A 106 5.98 -0.72 6.17
N TYR A 107 6.72 -1.00 5.09
CA TYR A 107 6.14 -1.42 3.82
C TYR A 107 5.47 -2.80 3.88
N GLN A 108 5.58 -3.54 5.00
CA GLN A 108 4.83 -4.80 5.19
C GLN A 108 3.31 -4.61 5.05
N ILE A 109 2.80 -3.37 5.20
CA ILE A 109 1.40 -3.03 4.93
C ILE A 109 0.99 -3.31 3.48
N LEU A 110 1.92 -3.21 2.52
CA LEU A 110 1.68 -3.57 1.13
C LEU A 110 1.41 -5.07 0.97
N MET A 111 1.95 -5.87 1.90
CA MET A 111 1.84 -7.33 1.94
C MET A 111 0.75 -7.78 2.91
N ASN A 112 -0.23 -6.91 3.17
CA ASN A 112 -1.34 -7.15 4.09
C ASN A 112 -0.89 -7.54 5.52
N LYS A 113 0.27 -7.05 5.96
CA LYS A 113 0.73 -7.17 7.35
C LYS A 113 0.55 -5.83 8.04
N SER A 114 -0.16 -5.80 9.16
CA SER A 114 -0.37 -4.57 9.92
C SER A 114 0.86 -4.19 10.74
N PHE A 115 0.96 -2.93 11.14
CA PHE A 115 1.87 -2.46 12.18
C PHE A 115 1.12 -1.47 13.09
N THR A 116 1.75 -1.00 14.14
CA THR A 116 1.15 -0.06 15.10
C THR A 116 1.80 1.32 15.06
N LEU A 117 1.01 2.36 15.29
CA LEU A 117 1.51 3.70 15.59
C LEU A 117 1.79 3.87 17.09
N PRO A 118 2.69 4.79 17.49
CA PRO A 118 3.48 5.69 16.65
C PRO A 118 4.56 4.96 15.84
N LEU A 119 5.07 5.58 14.77
CA LEU A 119 6.25 5.08 14.06
C LEU A 119 7.46 5.17 14.99
N THR A 120 8.23 4.09 15.07
CA THR A 120 9.47 4.00 15.85
C THR A 120 10.68 3.77 14.96
N VAL A 121 11.86 4.11 15.47
CA VAL A 121 13.15 3.85 14.82
C VAL A 121 13.31 2.36 14.57
N VAL A 122 13.86 2.01 13.42
CA VAL A 122 14.15 0.63 13.03
C VAL A 122 15.64 0.38 13.07
N GLU A 123 16.02 -0.84 13.45
CA GLU A 123 17.40 -1.30 13.48
C GLU A 123 17.55 -2.59 12.68
N HIS A 124 18.77 -2.83 12.20
CA HIS A 124 19.15 -4.09 11.56
C HIS A 124 19.71 -5.06 12.60
N GLU A 125 19.26 -6.30 12.57
CA GLU A 125 19.71 -7.38 13.44
C GLU A 125 20.28 -8.52 12.59
N ASP A 126 21.59 -8.77 12.73
CA ASP A 126 22.23 -9.95 12.16
C ASP A 126 21.71 -11.21 12.84
N VAL A 127 21.00 -12.05 12.08
CA VAL A 127 20.44 -13.31 12.59
C VAL A 127 21.49 -14.40 12.53
N THR A 128 22.08 -14.58 11.36
CA THR A 128 23.07 -15.64 11.10
C THR A 128 23.81 -15.38 9.78
N THR A 129 24.76 -16.25 9.45
CA THR A 129 25.41 -16.30 8.14
C THR A 129 25.35 -17.72 7.60
N VAL A 130 24.83 -17.90 6.38
CA VAL A 130 24.74 -19.19 5.70
C VAL A 130 25.50 -19.10 4.39
N ARG A 131 26.51 -19.96 4.20
CA ARG A 131 27.37 -19.98 3.00
C ARG A 131 27.96 -18.60 2.65
N GLY A 132 28.33 -17.81 3.67
CA GLY A 132 28.89 -16.47 3.49
C GLY A 132 27.86 -15.36 3.24
N ILE A 133 26.57 -15.69 3.19
CA ILE A 133 25.47 -14.73 3.08
C ILE A 133 24.93 -14.39 4.47
N ARG A 134 24.99 -13.12 4.84
CA ARG A 134 24.39 -12.58 6.07
C ARG A 134 22.87 -12.52 5.92
N ILE A 135 22.16 -12.99 6.94
CA ILE A 135 20.71 -12.93 7.01
C ILE A 135 20.35 -11.90 8.07
N VAL A 136 19.59 -10.89 7.66
CA VAL A 136 19.34 -9.70 8.48
C VAL A 136 17.84 -9.47 8.63
N HIS A 137 17.42 -9.26 9.87
CA HIS A 137 16.07 -8.81 10.20
C HIS A 137 16.04 -7.29 10.37
N VAL A 138 14.86 -6.71 10.15
CA VAL A 138 14.55 -5.36 10.61
C VAL A 138 13.73 -5.49 11.89
N LYS A 139 14.12 -4.80 12.95
CA LYS A 139 13.36 -4.75 14.21
C LYS A 139 12.97 -3.33 14.55
N ARG A 140 11.83 -3.18 15.23
CA ARG A 140 11.41 -1.90 15.80
C ARG A 140 12.10 -1.69 17.14
N THR A 141 12.60 -0.48 17.37
CA THR A 141 13.02 -0.02 18.68
C THR A 141 11.85 0.58 19.45
N SER A 142 12.09 0.95 20.71
CA SER A 142 11.15 1.73 21.53
C SER A 142 11.23 3.25 21.27
N GLU A 143 12.20 3.73 20.48
CA GLU A 143 12.38 5.15 20.20
C GLU A 143 11.38 5.63 19.14
N VAL A 144 10.64 6.69 19.43
CA VAL A 144 9.61 7.25 18.54
C VAL A 144 10.22 8.24 17.55
N PHE A 145 9.84 8.14 16.27
CA PHE A 145 10.11 9.19 15.28
C PHE A 145 9.18 10.38 15.51
N HIS A 146 9.60 11.31 16.38
CA HIS A 146 8.81 12.50 16.71
C HIS A 146 8.62 13.46 15.54
N ASP A 147 9.52 13.41 14.57
CA ASP A 147 9.59 14.23 13.37
C ASP A 147 9.37 13.39 12.09
N TYR A 148 8.62 12.29 12.20
CA TYR A 148 8.31 11.41 11.06
C TYR A 148 7.74 12.18 9.86
N ASP A 149 7.08 13.31 10.12
CA ASP A 149 6.46 14.16 9.11
C ASP A 149 7.45 15.01 8.30
N GLN A 150 8.75 14.88 8.59
CA GLN A 150 9.84 15.44 7.80
C GLN A 150 10.49 14.40 6.88
N TYR A 151 10.00 13.15 6.85
CA TYR A 151 10.49 12.05 6.03
C TYR A 151 9.38 11.56 5.09
N ALA A 152 9.65 11.50 3.79
CA ALA A 152 8.63 11.25 2.78
C ALA A 152 8.09 9.81 2.83
N ASP A 153 8.96 8.84 3.04
CA ASP A 153 8.59 7.43 3.20
C ASP A 153 7.75 7.19 4.46
N LEU A 154 8.14 7.78 5.59
CA LEU A 154 7.36 7.68 6.84
C LEU A 154 5.96 8.31 6.73
N LEU A 155 5.83 9.43 6.01
CA LEU A 155 4.53 10.00 5.66
C LEU A 155 3.69 9.05 4.81
N VAL A 156 4.30 8.37 3.82
CA VAL A 156 3.60 7.35 3.02
C VAL A 156 3.13 6.20 3.92
N TYR A 157 3.99 5.64 4.76
CA TYR A 157 3.61 4.52 5.63
C TYR A 157 2.49 4.90 6.60
N SER A 158 2.57 6.10 7.20
CA SER A 158 1.51 6.64 8.06
C SER A 158 0.19 6.81 7.28
N ALA A 159 0.24 7.35 6.07
CA ALA A 159 -0.94 7.50 5.22
C ALA A 159 -1.58 6.14 4.87
N LEU A 160 -0.78 5.17 4.44
CA LEU A 160 -1.24 3.81 4.12
C LEU A 160 -1.84 3.13 5.36
N TYR A 161 -1.23 3.30 6.53
CA TYR A 161 -1.79 2.82 7.80
C TYR A 161 -3.17 3.42 8.05
N TYR A 162 -3.30 4.74 7.94
CA TYR A 162 -4.59 5.41 8.15
C TYR A 162 -5.65 4.97 7.12
N LEU A 163 -5.28 4.74 5.86
CA LEU A 163 -6.19 4.18 4.85
C LEU A 163 -6.65 2.77 5.22
N ALA A 164 -5.75 1.89 5.65
CA ALA A 164 -6.08 0.54 6.12
C ALA A 164 -6.98 0.54 7.36
N GLN A 165 -6.99 1.62 8.15
CA GLN A 165 -7.89 1.81 9.29
C GLN A 165 -9.18 2.59 8.95
N GLY A 166 -9.38 2.98 7.69
CA GLY A 166 -10.53 3.79 7.26
C GLY A 166 -10.48 5.25 7.67
N ASN A 167 -9.34 5.72 8.18
CA ASN A 167 -9.11 7.10 8.59
C ASN A 167 -8.58 7.94 7.42
N VAL A 168 -9.42 8.14 6.40
CA VAL A 168 -9.06 8.86 5.18
C VAL A 168 -8.59 10.29 5.47
N ASN A 169 -9.16 10.97 6.48
CA ASN A 169 -8.78 12.34 6.82
C ASN A 169 -7.31 12.46 7.24
N ASN A 170 -6.84 11.57 8.13
CA ASN A 170 -5.44 11.59 8.54
C ASN A 170 -4.52 11.15 7.41
N ALA A 171 -4.93 10.19 6.58
CA ALA A 171 -4.18 9.80 5.40
C ALA A 171 -3.97 10.99 4.45
N VAL A 172 -5.02 11.76 4.16
CA VAL A 172 -4.93 12.96 3.30
C VAL A 172 -4.03 14.02 3.92
N ILE A 173 -4.04 14.22 5.24
CA ILE A 173 -3.12 15.15 5.91
C ILE A 173 -1.67 14.75 5.65
N ASP A 174 -1.32 13.48 5.81
CA ASP A 174 0.04 12.99 5.57
C ASP A 174 0.42 13.09 4.09
N LEU A 175 -0.50 12.79 3.16
CA LEU A 175 -0.26 12.94 1.71
C LEU A 175 -0.08 14.40 1.26
N VAL A 176 -0.78 15.34 1.91
CA VAL A 176 -0.53 16.77 1.67
C VAL A 176 0.87 17.15 2.12
N LYS A 177 1.30 16.70 3.30
CA LYS A 177 2.67 16.93 3.78
C LYS A 177 3.71 16.30 2.87
N LEU A 178 3.46 15.08 2.39
CA LEU A 178 4.32 14.39 1.43
C LEU A 178 4.54 15.25 0.18
N ASN A 179 3.45 15.76 -0.41
CA ASN A 179 3.55 16.60 -1.60
C ASN A 179 4.23 17.97 -1.34
N LEU A 180 4.25 18.45 -0.09
CA LEU A 180 5.03 19.65 0.29
C LEU A 180 6.54 19.39 0.35
N LEU A 181 6.98 18.14 0.55
CA LEU A 181 8.39 17.75 0.50
C LEU A 181 8.91 17.58 -0.94
N PHE A 182 8.02 17.62 -1.94
CA PHE A 182 8.37 17.42 -3.33
C PHE A 182 8.76 18.75 -4.00
N ASP A 183 9.97 18.82 -4.57
CA ASP A 183 10.53 20.06 -5.10
C ASP A 183 10.42 20.23 -6.63
N GLY A 184 9.80 19.28 -7.32
CA GLY A 184 9.73 19.25 -8.78
C GLY A 184 10.40 18.02 -9.38
N TYR A 185 11.42 17.48 -8.70
CA TYR A 185 12.24 16.39 -9.22
C TYR A 185 12.26 15.17 -8.30
N GLY A 186 12.17 15.39 -6.99
CA GLY A 186 12.11 14.33 -6.00
C GLY A 186 11.64 14.85 -4.63
N PHE A 187 11.74 13.99 -3.62
CA PHE A 187 11.40 14.36 -2.25
C PHE A 187 12.65 14.90 -1.55
N ARG A 188 12.66 16.21 -1.30
CA ARG A 188 13.71 16.91 -0.56
C ARG A 188 13.36 16.91 0.94
N ASP A 189 13.26 15.71 1.48
CA ASP A 189 12.92 15.47 2.87
C ASP A 189 14.15 15.58 3.78
N LYS A 190 14.00 15.31 5.08
CA LYS A 190 15.09 15.44 6.05
C LYS A 190 16.28 14.51 5.79
N ALA A 191 16.07 13.39 5.09
CA ALA A 191 17.14 12.47 4.72
C ALA A 191 17.88 12.89 3.44
N PHE A 192 17.35 13.85 2.67
CA PHE A 192 17.97 14.30 1.43
C PHE A 192 19.38 14.88 1.65
N SER A 193 20.37 14.28 1.00
CA SER A 193 21.79 14.65 1.11
C SER A 193 22.43 14.98 -0.24
N GLY A 194 21.67 15.63 -1.14
CA GLY A 194 22.15 16.05 -2.47
C GLY A 194 21.81 15.09 -3.61
N VAL A 195 21.28 13.91 -3.30
CA VAL A 195 20.74 12.93 -4.25
C VAL A 195 19.35 12.51 -3.79
N TYR A 196 18.47 12.18 -4.72
CA TYR A 196 17.13 11.68 -4.42
C TYR A 196 17.14 10.15 -4.36
N GLU A 197 16.19 9.59 -3.61
CA GLU A 197 15.99 8.14 -3.51
C GLU A 197 14.78 7.72 -4.36
N THR A 198 15.01 6.83 -5.31
CA THR A 198 14.01 6.41 -6.30
C THR A 198 12.80 5.75 -5.65
N TYR A 199 13.01 4.97 -4.58
CA TYR A 199 11.93 4.25 -3.90
C TYR A 199 10.85 5.20 -3.32
N LYS A 200 11.21 6.44 -2.96
CA LYS A 200 10.25 7.42 -2.45
C LYS A 200 9.23 7.86 -3.51
N LEU A 201 9.64 7.94 -4.79
CA LEU A 201 8.70 8.15 -5.91
C LEU A 201 7.77 6.95 -6.08
N ALA A 202 8.30 5.73 -6.00
CA ALA A 202 7.48 4.52 -6.09
C ALA A 202 6.44 4.46 -4.95
N LEU A 203 6.85 4.76 -3.72
CA LEU A 203 5.97 4.88 -2.56
C LEU A 203 4.88 5.96 -2.75
N ALA A 204 5.23 7.12 -3.31
CA ALA A 204 4.24 8.15 -3.63
C ALA A 204 3.22 7.67 -4.66
N VAL A 205 3.65 7.02 -5.74
CA VAL A 205 2.75 6.41 -6.74
C VAL A 205 1.79 5.42 -6.06
N ILE A 206 2.30 4.55 -5.20
CA ILE A 206 1.50 3.60 -4.41
C ILE A 206 0.45 4.34 -3.57
N ALA A 207 0.86 5.35 -2.80
CA ALA A 207 -0.02 6.06 -1.88
C ALA A 207 -1.13 6.84 -2.61
N PHE A 208 -0.80 7.49 -3.74
CA PHE A 208 -1.79 8.22 -4.54
C PHE A 208 -2.70 7.30 -5.36
N LYS A 209 -2.23 6.11 -5.77
CA LYS A 209 -3.12 5.07 -6.33
C LYS A 209 -4.14 4.59 -5.29
N ALA A 210 -3.72 4.43 -4.02
CA ALA A 210 -4.62 3.98 -2.94
C ALA A 210 -5.81 4.92 -2.68
N ILE A 211 -5.70 6.20 -3.04
CA ILE A 211 -6.79 7.18 -2.97
C ILE A 211 -7.35 7.59 -4.34
N ASN A 212 -6.98 6.89 -5.42
CA ASN A 212 -7.39 7.18 -6.80
C ASN A 212 -7.07 8.62 -7.27
N HIS A 213 -5.96 9.20 -6.84
CA HIS A 213 -5.55 10.55 -7.25
C HIS A 213 -4.75 10.54 -8.56
N THR A 214 -5.44 10.37 -9.69
CA THR A 214 -4.86 10.16 -11.04
C THR A 214 -3.76 11.16 -11.41
N ASN A 215 -3.98 12.47 -11.24
CA ASN A 215 -3.01 13.50 -11.66
C ASN A 215 -1.64 13.36 -10.97
N LEU A 216 -1.62 12.99 -9.69
CA LEU A 216 -0.36 12.80 -8.94
C LEU A 216 0.26 11.44 -9.26
N VAL A 217 -0.56 10.41 -9.48
CA VAL A 217 -0.09 9.12 -9.99
C VAL A 217 0.64 9.30 -11.32
N GLU A 218 0.05 10.01 -12.28
CA GLU A 218 0.65 10.29 -13.59
C GLU A 218 1.94 11.10 -13.45
N LYS A 219 1.92 12.18 -12.65
CA LYS A 219 3.10 13.02 -12.38
C LYS A 219 4.28 12.18 -11.87
N TYR A 220 4.10 11.44 -10.78
CA TYR A 220 5.20 10.68 -10.18
C TYR A 220 5.61 9.49 -11.03
N THR A 221 4.67 8.84 -11.74
CA THR A 221 4.97 7.76 -12.68
C THR A 221 5.84 8.25 -13.84
N SER A 222 5.53 9.42 -14.39
CA SER A 222 6.32 10.04 -15.47
C SER A 222 7.76 10.31 -15.03
N ILE A 223 7.94 10.91 -13.85
CA ILE A 223 9.26 11.16 -13.26
C ILE A 223 10.01 9.84 -13.04
N LEU A 224 9.37 8.87 -12.37
CA LEU A 224 9.98 7.57 -12.09
C LEU A 224 10.48 6.88 -13.37
N ARG A 225 9.70 6.92 -14.44
CA ARG A 225 10.07 6.33 -15.75
C ARG A 225 11.18 7.10 -16.46
N SER A 226 11.36 8.38 -16.18
CA SER A 226 12.38 9.21 -16.80
C SER A 226 13.78 9.03 -16.20
N ILE A 227 13.91 8.37 -15.05
CA ILE A 227 15.21 8.07 -14.43
C ILE A 227 15.97 7.06 -15.30
N LYS A 228 17.19 7.43 -15.73
CA LYS A 228 18.05 6.61 -16.60
C LYS A 228 19.53 6.68 -16.15
N PRO A 229 20.22 5.54 -15.95
CA PRO A 229 19.65 4.19 -15.81
C PRO A 229 18.71 4.11 -14.60
N LEU A 230 17.88 3.06 -14.51
CA LEU A 230 17.09 2.83 -13.30
C LEU A 230 18.04 2.41 -12.17
N ALA A 231 17.99 3.12 -11.04
CA ALA A 231 18.93 2.95 -9.93
C ALA A 231 18.27 3.30 -8.58
N THR A 232 18.94 2.96 -7.47
CA THR A 232 18.47 3.28 -6.11
C THR A 232 18.42 4.79 -5.87
N LEU A 233 19.44 5.51 -6.36
CA LEU A 233 19.56 6.95 -6.23
C LEU A 233 19.46 7.64 -7.59
N TYR A 234 19.13 8.93 -7.61
CA TYR A 234 19.20 9.74 -8.82
C TYR A 234 19.45 11.22 -8.53
N ILE A 235 19.93 11.94 -9.54
CA ILE A 235 20.10 13.40 -9.51
C ILE A 235 19.34 14.04 -10.66
N TYR A 236 18.93 15.30 -10.46
CA TYR A 236 18.50 16.17 -11.54
C TYR A 236 19.70 16.96 -12.06
N ASN A 237 20.01 16.83 -13.35
CA ASN A 237 21.03 17.61 -14.00
C ASN A 237 20.41 18.91 -14.53
N GLU A 238 20.66 20.04 -13.87
CA GLU A 238 20.12 21.35 -14.28
C GLU A 238 20.58 21.78 -15.68
N THR A 239 21.71 21.28 -16.17
CA THR A 239 22.25 21.64 -17.49
C THR A 239 21.54 20.90 -18.62
N THR A 240 21.28 19.60 -18.43
CA THR A 240 20.62 18.77 -19.47
C THR A 240 19.10 18.67 -19.27
N GLY A 241 18.61 18.97 -18.08
CA GLY A 241 17.21 18.77 -17.70
C GLY A 241 16.84 17.30 -17.45
N GLU A 242 17.82 16.41 -17.32
CA GLU A 242 17.60 14.96 -17.23
C GLU A 242 17.71 14.44 -15.78
N LEU A 243 17.01 13.33 -15.51
CA LEU A 243 17.16 12.57 -14.27
C LEU A 243 18.11 11.41 -14.48
N SER A 244 19.30 11.51 -13.87
CA SER A 244 20.35 10.50 -14.02
C SER A 244 20.40 9.61 -12.79
N GLY A 245 20.21 8.31 -12.98
CA GLY A 245 20.35 7.31 -11.91
C GLY A 245 21.80 7.13 -11.48
N ILE A 246 22.02 6.90 -10.19
CA ILE A 246 23.34 6.73 -9.55
C ILE A 246 23.33 5.47 -8.69
N GLY A 247 24.41 4.69 -8.80
CA GLY A 247 24.61 3.46 -8.06
C GLY A 247 23.87 2.27 -8.67
N ASP A 248 23.94 1.13 -7.99
CA ASP A 248 23.18 -0.07 -8.35
C ASP A 248 21.72 0.06 -7.92
N LEU A 249 20.86 -0.74 -8.55
CA LEU A 249 19.46 -0.87 -8.17
C LEU A 249 19.36 -1.96 -7.10
N ASN A 250 19.02 -1.58 -5.87
CA ASN A 250 18.79 -2.55 -4.80
C ASN A 250 17.40 -3.19 -4.92
N VAL A 251 17.23 -4.35 -4.28
CA VAL A 251 16.01 -5.16 -4.41
C VAL A 251 14.81 -4.44 -3.82
N GLU A 252 14.95 -3.71 -2.71
CA GLU A 252 13.84 -2.96 -2.13
C GLU A 252 13.28 -1.94 -3.12
N THR A 253 14.16 -1.13 -3.72
CA THR A 253 13.78 -0.13 -4.72
C THR A 253 13.18 -0.81 -5.95
N ALA A 254 13.81 -1.86 -6.48
CA ALA A 254 13.32 -2.60 -7.64
C ALA A 254 11.90 -3.13 -7.40
N CYS A 255 11.65 -3.76 -6.25
CA CYS A 255 10.35 -4.32 -5.92
C CYS A 255 9.29 -3.23 -5.71
N LEU A 256 9.63 -2.13 -5.02
CA LEU A 256 8.69 -1.02 -4.84
C LEU A 256 8.32 -0.37 -6.18
N ILE A 257 9.26 -0.24 -7.13
CA ILE A 257 8.98 0.22 -8.49
C ILE A 257 8.03 -0.74 -9.19
N ALA A 258 8.30 -2.05 -9.11
CA ALA A 258 7.44 -3.05 -9.74
C ALA A 258 6.02 -3.01 -9.18
N ILE A 259 5.86 -2.91 -7.86
CA ILE A 259 4.56 -2.77 -7.20
C ILE A 259 3.88 -1.46 -7.64
N ALA A 260 4.61 -0.34 -7.62
CA ALA A 260 4.06 0.96 -7.98
C ALA A 260 3.52 0.99 -9.40
N LEU A 261 4.21 0.37 -10.36
CA LEU A 261 3.87 0.44 -11.77
C LEU A 261 2.91 -0.67 -12.22
N TYR A 262 3.07 -1.91 -11.73
CA TYR A 262 2.42 -3.10 -12.30
C TYR A 262 1.48 -3.84 -11.36
N SER A 263 1.51 -3.56 -10.05
CA SER A 263 0.61 -4.21 -9.09
C SER A 263 -0.70 -3.44 -8.91
N ASP A 264 -1.74 -4.18 -8.52
CA ASP A 264 -3.01 -3.63 -8.06
C ASP A 264 -3.13 -3.56 -6.54
N ILE A 265 -2.11 -3.98 -5.78
CA ILE A 265 -2.01 -3.82 -4.32
C ILE A 265 -2.46 -2.43 -3.86
N PRO A 266 -2.01 -1.31 -4.46
CA PRO A 266 -2.38 0.01 -3.99
C PRO A 266 -3.90 0.22 -3.90
N TYR A 267 -4.67 -0.31 -4.85
CA TYR A 267 -6.13 -0.17 -4.90
C TYR A 267 -6.87 -1.09 -3.92
N ARG A 268 -6.16 -2.06 -3.33
CA ARG A 268 -6.69 -3.01 -2.35
C ARG A 268 -6.48 -2.53 -0.91
N ILE A 269 -5.69 -1.47 -0.68
CA ILE A 269 -5.51 -0.86 0.64
C ILE A 269 -6.79 -0.12 1.02
N LYS A 270 -7.70 -0.82 1.69
CA LYS A 270 -9.00 -0.32 2.15
C LYS A 270 -9.15 -0.58 3.64
N PRO A 271 -10.02 0.17 4.34
CA PRO A 271 -10.44 -0.22 5.67
C PRO A 271 -10.87 -1.68 5.69
N GLU A 272 -10.38 -2.44 6.66
CA GLU A 272 -11.12 -3.63 7.10
C GLU A 272 -12.47 -3.14 7.61
N THR A 273 -13.47 -3.10 6.74
CA THR A 273 -14.80 -2.74 7.20
C THR A 273 -15.28 -3.90 8.07
N ARG A 274 -15.79 -3.60 9.27
CA ARG A 274 -16.44 -4.64 10.09
C ARG A 274 -17.58 -5.34 9.33
N LEU A 275 -18.09 -4.75 8.25
CA LEU A 275 -19.05 -5.36 7.34
C LEU A 275 -18.49 -6.61 6.65
N ASP A 276 -17.20 -6.64 6.32
CA ASP A 276 -16.53 -7.83 5.76
C ASP A 276 -16.33 -8.93 6.81
N GLN A 277 -16.39 -8.58 8.09
CA GLN A 277 -16.37 -9.50 9.23
C GLN A 277 -17.78 -9.91 9.72
N ILE A 278 -18.86 -9.27 9.25
CA ILE A 278 -20.21 -9.76 9.53
C ILE A 278 -20.36 -11.03 8.70
N ASN A 279 -20.21 -12.19 9.35
CA ASN A 279 -20.40 -13.45 8.67
C ASN A 279 -21.80 -13.47 8.01
N THR A 280 -21.91 -14.14 6.87
CA THR A 280 -23.16 -14.26 6.11
C THR A 280 -24.31 -14.78 6.98
N LEU A 281 -24.00 -15.60 7.99
CA LEU A 281 -24.96 -16.09 8.98
C LEU A 281 -25.56 -14.97 9.85
N THR A 282 -24.77 -13.98 10.26
CA THR A 282 -25.19 -12.85 11.09
C THR A 282 -26.09 -11.93 10.29
N VAL A 283 -25.76 -11.68 9.02
CA VAL A 283 -26.65 -10.95 8.10
C VAL A 283 -27.99 -11.69 7.95
N LEU A 284 -27.97 -13.01 7.74
CA LEU A 284 -29.18 -13.84 7.63
C LEU A 284 -30.03 -13.81 8.91
N VAL A 285 -29.40 -13.88 10.09
CA VAL A 285 -30.11 -13.79 11.38
C VAL A 285 -30.76 -12.42 11.55
N ILE A 286 -30.07 -11.33 11.21
CA ILE A 286 -30.63 -9.97 11.26
C ILE A 286 -31.84 -9.87 10.31
N ILE A 287 -31.74 -10.38 9.08
CA ILE A 287 -32.85 -10.39 8.11
C ILE A 287 -34.05 -11.18 8.67
N LEU A 288 -33.81 -12.37 9.24
CA LEU A 288 -34.87 -13.20 9.82
C LEU A 288 -35.55 -12.51 11.01
N LEU A 289 -34.79 -11.81 11.86
CA LEU A 289 -35.32 -11.02 12.96
C LEU A 289 -36.19 -9.85 12.48
N VAL A 290 -35.78 -9.15 11.41
CA VAL A 290 -36.57 -8.07 10.82
C VAL A 290 -37.88 -8.59 10.21
N ILE A 291 -37.83 -9.72 9.50
CA ILE A 291 -39.02 -10.35 8.90
C ILE A 291 -40.00 -10.82 9.99
N THR A 292 -39.49 -11.49 11.03
CA THR A 292 -40.33 -11.97 12.14
C THR A 292 -40.97 -10.81 12.90
N LEU A 293 -40.24 -9.73 13.17
CA LEU A 293 -40.80 -8.53 13.79
C LEU A 293 -41.90 -7.91 12.92
N ALA A 294 -41.67 -7.80 11.61
CA ALA A 294 -42.68 -7.28 10.67
C ALA A 294 -43.95 -8.14 10.66
N LEU A 295 -43.82 -9.47 10.67
CA LEU A 295 -44.95 -10.40 10.75
C LEU A 295 -45.73 -10.24 12.06
N VAL A 296 -45.04 -10.12 13.20
CA VAL A 296 -45.68 -9.87 14.50
C VAL A 296 -46.48 -8.58 14.48
N ILE A 297 -45.92 -7.50 13.92
CA ILE A 297 -46.62 -6.21 13.77
C ILE A 297 -47.89 -6.36 12.92
N VAL A 298 -47.80 -7.07 11.79
CA VAL A 298 -48.96 -7.32 10.90
C VAL A 298 -50.04 -8.15 11.61
N ILE A 299 -49.66 -9.21 12.32
CA ILE A 299 -50.60 -10.05 13.08
C ILE A 299 -51.29 -9.23 14.18
N LEU A 300 -50.54 -8.43 14.94
CA LEU A 300 -51.09 -7.54 15.96
C LEU A 300 -52.07 -6.53 15.34
N ALA A 301 -51.73 -5.92 14.21
CA ALA A 301 -52.62 -5.00 13.50
C ALA A 301 -53.92 -5.68 13.03
N LEU A 302 -53.82 -6.91 12.51
CA LEU A 302 -54.98 -7.72 12.10
C LEU A 302 -55.85 -8.08 13.31
N MET A 303 -55.27 -8.51 14.43
CA MET A 303 -56.01 -8.81 15.66
C MET A 303 -56.72 -7.57 16.19
N LEU A 304 -56.06 -6.42 16.25
CA LEU A 304 -56.67 -5.15 16.65
C LEU A 304 -57.86 -4.78 15.75
N ARG A 305 -57.73 -5.00 14.44
CA ARG A 305 -58.82 -4.76 13.47
C ARG A 305 -60.00 -5.72 13.67
N LEU A 306 -59.73 -6.99 13.94
CA LEU A 306 -60.76 -7.99 14.23
C LEU A 306 -61.49 -7.68 15.54
N MET A 307 -60.76 -7.35 16.61
CA MET A 307 -61.37 -6.95 17.88
C MET A 307 -62.27 -5.72 17.71
N LYS A 308 -61.82 -4.71 16.94
CA LYS A 308 -62.64 -3.52 16.64
C LYS A 308 -63.96 -3.89 15.96
N ASN A 309 -63.92 -4.79 14.97
CA ASN A 309 -65.11 -5.28 14.27
C ASN A 309 -66.04 -6.08 15.18
N LEU A 310 -65.50 -6.93 16.06
CA LEU A 310 -66.28 -7.68 17.05
C LEU A 310 -66.98 -6.76 18.06
N THR A 311 -66.28 -5.77 18.61
CA THR A 311 -66.89 -4.77 19.49
C THR A 311 -68.02 -4.02 18.79
N HIS A 312 -67.84 -3.63 17.52
CA HIS A 312 -68.90 -2.98 16.76
C HIS A 312 -70.13 -3.90 16.59
N THR A 313 -69.90 -5.19 16.32
CA THR A 313 -70.98 -6.19 16.11
C THR A 313 -71.73 -6.52 17.41
N LEU A 314 -71.04 -6.56 18.55
CA LEU A 314 -71.66 -6.76 19.87
C LEU A 314 -72.49 -5.53 20.28
N ILE A 315 -71.98 -4.32 20.02
CA ILE A 315 -72.71 -3.08 20.30
C ILE A 315 -73.99 -3.00 19.46
N THR A 316 -73.93 -3.34 18.16
CA THR A 316 -75.13 -3.30 17.29
C THR A 316 -76.16 -4.34 17.69
N ARG A 317 -75.76 -5.57 18.07
CA ARG A 317 -76.68 -6.61 18.55
C ARG A 317 -77.36 -6.28 19.88
N SER A 318 -76.71 -5.52 20.79
CA SER A 318 -77.35 -5.14 22.06
C SER A 318 -78.44 -4.08 21.90
N LYS A 319 -78.49 -3.38 20.76
CA LYS A 319 -79.46 -2.31 20.46
C LYS A 319 -80.70 -2.79 19.71
N THR A 320 -80.73 -4.05 19.29
CA THR A 320 -81.86 -4.71 18.62
C THR A 320 -82.50 -5.70 19.57
#